data_AF-A0AAE0EUM9-F1
#
_entry.id   AF-A0AAE0EUM9-F1
#
_cell.length_a   1.000
_cell.length_b   1.000
_cell.length_c   1.000
_cell.angle_alpha   90.00
_cell.angle_beta   90.00
_cell.angle_gamma   90.00
#
_symmetry.space_group_name_H-M   'P 1'
#
loop_
_entity.id
_entity.type
_entity.pdbx_description
1 polymer ?
#
loop_
_entity_poly.entity_id
_entity_poly.type
_entity_poly.pdbx_seq_one_letter_code
_entity_poly.pdbx_strand_id
1 'polypeptide(L)'
;MGRGSRHSKNAGTMGCEGQTYNERRKLCFGTVQERLGAEAQKDFDACALSLRFAVDPVCTPEGVLYSREAILENILFQKKQIARALGAWKAQEEDKADKARQEDASKKEEILTNFHQQNHAAGKWEDVANPGEIVVTDAGAGATSVQTDFEKKQFEDMKAFWLPSKTPEADKVLAKPDTCPKCPQSGKKLRMKELVTVKFASAPKDLTGARYMCPVCKKALTNSTKIVVLKVSGDAICEGCYTKCVKPDGEYDGHRVNPKDVIKLNRGGTGFIGSGESVISKKSMPLGVGSGAGDIRGQSAGPTSAFGLRMGR
;
A
#
# COMPACT_ATOMS: atom_id res chain seq x y z
N MET A 1 -4.99 -24.43 -49.45
CA MET A 1 -3.65 -24.05 -48.95
C MET A 1 -3.78 -22.75 -48.18
N GLY A 2 -3.43 -22.76 -46.90
CA GLY A 2 -3.43 -21.59 -46.03
C GLY A 2 -2.69 -21.93 -44.75
N ARG A 3 -1.36 -22.03 -44.83
CA ARG A 3 -0.48 -22.28 -43.69
C ARG A 3 -0.45 -21.03 -42.83
N GLY A 4 -1.04 -21.11 -41.64
CA GLY A 4 -0.83 -20.14 -40.57
C GLY A 4 -0.27 -20.86 -39.35
N SER A 5 1.06 -21.05 -39.32
CA SER A 5 1.77 -21.40 -38.10
C SER A 5 1.58 -20.27 -37.10
N ARG A 6 0.59 -20.39 -36.21
CA ARG A 6 0.43 -19.47 -35.09
C ARG A 6 1.43 -19.94 -34.03
N HIS A 7 2.47 -19.13 -33.87
CA HIS A 7 3.61 -19.38 -33.01
C HIS A 7 3.14 -19.80 -31.60
N SER A 8 3.63 -20.95 -31.13
CA SER A 8 3.40 -21.51 -29.78
C SER A 8 3.77 -20.60 -28.60
N LYS A 9 4.35 -19.42 -28.86
CA LYS A 9 4.73 -18.43 -27.84
C LYS A 9 3.54 -17.60 -27.33
N ASN A 10 2.37 -17.72 -27.96
CA ASN A 10 1.11 -17.15 -27.46
C ASN A 10 0.14 -18.19 -26.88
N ALA A 11 0.54 -19.47 -26.82
CA ALA A 11 -0.22 -20.55 -26.18
C ALA A 11 -0.20 -20.47 -24.64
N GLY A 12 -0.32 -19.26 -24.09
CA GLY A 12 -0.30 -18.95 -22.66
C GLY A 12 -1.51 -18.17 -22.16
N THR A 13 -2.43 -17.75 -23.03
CA THR A 13 -3.70 -17.10 -22.61
C THR A 13 -4.90 -18.02 -22.78
N MET A 14 -4.88 -19.15 -22.06
CA MET A 14 -6.06 -19.89 -21.57
C MET A 14 -7.34 -19.77 -22.43
N GLY A 15 -7.31 -20.17 -23.71
CA GLY A 15 -8.49 -20.26 -24.57
C GLY A 15 -9.17 -18.94 -24.98
N CYS A 16 -8.66 -17.76 -24.60
CA CYS A 16 -9.30 -16.48 -24.93
C CYS A 16 -9.06 -16.04 -26.39
N GLU A 17 -8.01 -16.54 -27.04
CA GLU A 17 -7.64 -16.19 -28.42
C GLU A 17 -8.63 -16.71 -29.48
N GLY A 18 -9.44 -17.71 -29.12
CA GLY A 18 -10.52 -18.24 -29.95
C GLY A 18 -11.87 -17.53 -29.76
N GLN A 19 -11.98 -16.62 -28.79
CA GLN A 19 -13.24 -15.92 -28.50
C GLN A 19 -13.39 -14.64 -29.31
N THR A 20 -14.60 -14.42 -29.83
CA THR A 20 -14.98 -13.16 -30.46
C THR A 20 -15.02 -12.03 -29.45
N TYR A 21 -14.96 -10.77 -29.93
CA TYR A 21 -15.11 -9.61 -29.05
C TYR A 21 -16.40 -9.65 -28.22
N ASN A 22 -17.50 -10.10 -28.82
CA ASN A 22 -18.80 -10.20 -28.14
C ASN A 22 -18.81 -11.27 -27.05
N GLU A 23 -18.16 -12.41 -27.26
CA GLU A 23 -18.03 -13.46 -26.23
C GLU A 23 -17.14 -13.01 -25.07
N ARG A 24 -16.01 -12.37 -25.36
CA ARG A 24 -15.12 -11.80 -24.33
C ARG A 24 -15.82 -10.75 -23.49
N ARG A 25 -16.64 -9.90 -24.12
CA ARG A 25 -17.47 -8.91 -23.44
C ARG A 25 -18.54 -9.54 -22.56
N LYS A 26 -19.22 -10.60 -23.03
CA LYS A 26 -20.24 -11.33 -22.26
C LYS A 26 -19.67 -12.09 -21.06
N LEU A 27 -18.46 -12.65 -21.21
CA LEU A 27 -17.75 -13.35 -20.14
C LEU A 27 -17.00 -12.41 -19.18
N CYS A 28 -17.10 -11.10 -19.42
CA CYS A 28 -16.42 -10.07 -18.64
C CYS A 28 -14.89 -10.29 -18.59
N PHE A 29 -14.31 -10.77 -19.70
CA PHE A 29 -12.88 -11.04 -19.82
C PHE A 29 -12.10 -9.75 -20.10
N GLY A 30 -11.00 -9.53 -19.39
CA GLY A 30 -10.18 -8.32 -19.49
C GLY A 30 -10.68 -7.19 -18.57
N THR A 31 -10.50 -5.93 -18.97
CA THR A 31 -10.90 -4.78 -18.15
C THR A 31 -12.38 -4.45 -18.33
N VAL A 32 -13.20 -4.77 -17.34
CA VAL A 32 -14.61 -4.36 -17.29
C VAL A 32 -14.71 -2.98 -16.64
N GLN A 33 -15.59 -2.14 -17.18
CA GLN A 33 -15.87 -0.81 -16.66
C GLN A 33 -17.37 -0.66 -16.39
N GLU A 34 -17.73 -0.11 -15.23
CA GLU A 34 -19.12 0.14 -14.86
C GLU A 34 -19.25 1.55 -14.31
N ARG A 35 -20.37 2.21 -14.64
CA ARG A 35 -20.74 3.48 -14.02
C ARG A 35 -21.48 3.16 -12.72
N LEU A 36 -20.93 3.58 -11.60
CA LEU A 36 -21.55 3.36 -10.29
C LEU A 36 -22.59 4.44 -9.97
N GLY A 37 -23.60 4.07 -9.18
CA GLY A 37 -24.66 4.96 -8.73
C GLY A 37 -24.21 5.91 -7.60
N ALA A 38 -25.10 6.82 -7.20
CA ALA A 38 -24.83 7.80 -6.13
C ALA A 38 -24.50 7.12 -4.78
N GLU A 39 -25.10 5.97 -4.50
CA GLU A 39 -24.86 5.17 -3.27
C GLU A 39 -23.41 4.67 -3.15
N ALA A 40 -22.69 4.55 -4.27
CA ALA A 40 -21.29 4.15 -4.27
C ALA A 40 -20.34 5.31 -3.95
N GLN A 41 -20.85 6.54 -4.00
CA GLN A 41 -20.09 7.77 -3.79
C GLN A 41 -20.16 8.17 -2.33
N LYS A 42 -19.01 8.61 -1.83
CA LYS A 42 -18.90 9.17 -0.49
C LYS A 42 -19.47 10.60 -0.48
N ASP A 43 -20.17 10.96 0.59
CA ASP A 43 -20.62 12.34 0.78
C ASP A 43 -19.45 13.34 0.92
N PHE A 44 -19.68 14.58 0.52
CA PHE A 44 -18.67 15.65 0.53
C PHE A 44 -18.22 16.03 1.95
N ASP A 45 -19.08 15.83 2.95
CA ASP A 45 -18.86 16.11 4.37
C ASP A 45 -18.48 14.86 5.19
N ALA A 46 -18.36 13.71 4.55
CA ALA A 46 -17.92 12.49 5.23
C ALA A 46 -16.39 12.42 5.37
N CYS A 47 -15.91 11.68 6.36
CA CYS A 47 -14.50 11.35 6.54
C CYS A 47 -14.12 10.17 5.64
N ALA A 48 -12.95 10.22 4.99
CA ALA A 48 -12.52 9.15 4.09
C ALA A 48 -12.07 7.86 4.80
N LEU A 49 -11.78 7.91 6.11
CA LEU A 49 -11.43 6.73 6.90
C LEU A 49 -12.66 6.08 7.52
N SER A 50 -13.52 6.86 8.18
CA SER A 50 -14.68 6.31 8.90
C SER A 50 -15.93 6.19 8.03
N LEU A 51 -15.97 6.82 6.85
CA LEU A 51 -17.14 6.93 5.96
C LEU A 51 -18.40 7.50 6.65
N ARG A 52 -18.24 8.05 7.85
CA ARG A 52 -19.25 8.80 8.59
C ARG A 52 -19.02 10.29 8.38
N PHE A 53 -19.99 11.08 8.78
CA PHE A 53 -19.84 12.52 8.90
C PHE A 53 -18.53 12.92 9.60
N ALA A 54 -17.81 13.89 9.04
CA ALA A 54 -16.52 14.32 9.56
C ALA A 54 -16.70 15.23 10.78
N VAL A 55 -16.26 14.75 11.94
CA VAL A 55 -16.14 15.54 13.17
C VAL A 55 -14.81 16.29 13.13
N ASP A 56 -14.85 17.60 13.38
CA ASP A 56 -13.72 18.53 13.20
C ASP A 56 -12.99 18.28 11.89
N PRO A 57 -13.64 18.59 10.75
CA PRO A 57 -13.15 18.19 9.45
C PRO A 57 -11.78 18.82 9.15
N VAL A 58 -10.88 17.99 8.66
CA VAL A 58 -9.52 18.36 8.28
C VAL A 58 -9.28 17.87 6.86
N CYS A 59 -8.67 18.72 6.05
CA CYS A 59 -8.34 18.42 4.67
C CYS A 59 -6.82 18.27 4.49
N THR A 60 -6.45 17.34 3.61
CA THR A 60 -5.09 17.22 3.07
C THR A 60 -4.87 18.19 1.90
N PRO A 61 -3.63 18.54 1.53
CA PRO A 61 -3.36 19.40 0.37
C PRO A 61 -3.93 18.83 -0.95
N GLU A 62 -4.17 17.53 -1.00
CA GLU A 62 -4.77 16.80 -2.12
C GLU A 62 -6.30 16.86 -2.17
N GLY A 63 -6.94 17.52 -1.20
CA GLY A 63 -8.40 17.65 -1.18
C GLY A 63 -9.16 16.51 -0.52
N VAL A 64 -8.50 15.59 0.19
CA VAL A 64 -9.20 14.51 0.91
C VAL A 64 -9.60 14.98 2.30
N LEU A 65 -10.89 14.83 2.63
CA LEU A 65 -11.48 15.16 3.92
C LEU A 65 -11.40 13.99 4.92
N TYR A 66 -10.97 14.29 6.14
CA TYR A 66 -10.90 13.37 7.28
C TYR A 66 -11.47 14.01 8.55
N SER A 67 -11.91 13.19 9.50
CA SER A 67 -12.05 13.62 10.90
C SER A 67 -10.66 13.80 11.50
N ARG A 68 -10.48 14.83 12.34
CA ARG A 68 -9.19 15.13 12.97
C ARG A 68 -8.64 13.95 13.77
N GLU A 69 -9.48 13.31 14.59
CA GLU A 69 -9.10 12.14 15.38
C GLU A 69 -8.57 11.00 14.50
N ALA A 70 -9.33 10.61 13.47
CA ALA A 70 -9.06 9.44 12.65
C ALA A 70 -7.76 9.59 11.85
N ILE A 71 -7.48 10.79 11.33
CA ILE A 71 -6.23 11.02 10.60
C ILE A 71 -5.02 11.03 11.53
N LEU A 72 -5.17 11.57 12.75
CA LEU A 72 -4.07 11.61 13.72
C LEU A 72 -3.75 10.21 14.23
N GLU A 73 -4.75 9.40 14.56
CA GLU A 73 -4.57 7.99 14.95
C GLU A 73 -3.83 7.20 13.86
N ASN A 74 -4.24 7.38 12.60
CA ASN A 74 -3.58 6.73 11.47
C ASN A 74 -2.11 7.18 11.32
N ILE A 75 -1.83 8.48 11.42
CA ILE A 75 -0.45 8.99 11.38
C ILE A 75 0.39 8.41 12.53
N LEU A 76 -0.17 8.30 13.73
CA LEU A 76 0.52 7.68 14.87
C LEU A 76 0.79 6.20 14.63
N PHE A 77 -0.18 5.47 14.08
CA PHE A 77 -0.04 4.07 13.71
C PHE A 77 1.06 3.87 12.67
N GLN A 78 1.07 4.68 11.60
CA GLN A 78 2.12 4.64 10.58
C GLN A 78 3.50 4.97 11.16
N LYS A 79 3.61 5.98 12.03
CA LYS A 79 4.88 6.30 12.70
C LYS A 79 5.41 5.13 13.54
N LYS A 80 4.53 4.43 14.26
CA LYS A 80 4.92 3.22 15.01
C LYS A 80 5.40 2.10 14.08
N GLN A 81 4.72 1.87 12.96
CA GLN A 81 5.15 0.89 11.96
C GLN A 81 6.49 1.26 11.32
N ILE A 82 6.67 2.53 10.93
CA ILE A 82 7.92 3.05 10.38
C ILE A 82 9.05 2.90 11.40
N ALA A 83 8.82 3.18 12.68
CA ALA A 83 9.83 3.00 13.72
C ALA A 83 10.24 1.53 13.88
N ARG A 84 9.29 0.59 13.85
CA ARG A 84 9.59 -0.86 13.88
C ARG A 84 10.37 -1.30 12.65
N ALA A 85 9.95 -0.85 11.47
CA ALA A 85 10.63 -1.18 10.21
C ALA A 85 12.05 -0.61 10.16
N LEU A 86 12.26 0.63 10.64
CA LEU A 86 13.58 1.24 10.75
C LEU A 86 14.47 0.49 11.75
N GLY A 87 13.92 0.03 12.88
CA GLY A 87 14.66 -0.79 13.84
C GLY A 87 15.11 -2.11 13.23
N ALA A 88 14.22 -2.83 12.56
CA ALA A 88 14.57 -4.08 11.87
C ALA A 88 15.60 -3.87 10.74
N TRP A 89 15.48 -2.78 10.00
CA TRP A 89 16.43 -2.43 8.95
C TRP A 89 17.83 -2.11 9.51
N LYS A 90 17.92 -1.36 10.61
CA LYS A 90 19.20 -1.05 11.27
C LYS A 90 19.86 -2.29 11.86
N ALA A 91 19.10 -3.15 12.55
CA ALA A 91 19.61 -4.41 13.07
C ALA A 91 20.18 -5.27 11.95
N GLN A 92 19.51 -5.33 10.80
CA GLN A 92 20.02 -6.04 9.64
C GLN A 92 21.29 -5.40 9.04
N GLU A 93 21.42 -4.08 9.04
CA GLU A 93 22.66 -3.43 8.62
C GLU A 93 23.83 -3.72 9.58
N GLU A 94 23.57 -3.72 10.88
CA GLU A 94 24.56 -4.06 11.92
C GLU A 94 25.01 -5.52 11.78
N ASP A 95 24.07 -6.48 11.68
CA ASP A 95 24.37 -7.90 11.47
C ASP A 95 25.21 -8.14 10.20
N LYS A 96 24.94 -7.39 9.12
CA LYS A 96 25.71 -7.47 7.88
C LYS A 96 27.12 -6.89 8.05
N ALA A 97 27.26 -5.79 8.76
CA ALA A 97 28.55 -5.18 9.03
C ALA A 97 29.41 -6.10 9.93
N ASP A 98 28.81 -6.74 10.93
CA ASP A 98 29.50 -7.68 11.82
C ASP A 98 29.92 -8.96 11.09
N LYS A 99 29.04 -9.54 10.26
CA LYS A 99 29.40 -10.68 9.38
C LYS A 99 30.55 -10.32 8.44
N ALA A 100 30.50 -9.16 7.78
CA ALA A 100 31.59 -8.70 6.92
C ALA A 100 32.90 -8.52 7.70
N ARG A 101 32.85 -7.98 8.92
CA ARG A 101 34.02 -7.81 9.80
C ARG A 101 34.60 -9.15 10.25
N GLN A 102 33.76 -10.12 10.56
CA GLN A 102 34.17 -11.49 10.92
C GLN A 102 34.82 -12.20 9.72
N GLU A 103 34.23 -12.10 8.53
CA GLU A 103 34.81 -12.64 7.31
C GLU A 103 36.15 -11.98 6.94
N ASP A 104 36.29 -10.67 7.13
CA ASP A 104 37.56 -9.98 6.89
C ASP A 104 38.63 -10.37 7.91
N ALA A 105 38.24 -10.64 9.16
CA ALA A 105 39.14 -11.16 10.18
C ALA A 105 39.58 -12.59 9.84
N SER A 106 38.65 -13.48 9.47
CA SER A 106 38.97 -14.85 9.09
C SER A 106 39.84 -14.92 7.84
N LYS A 107 39.56 -14.10 6.81
CA LYS A 107 40.41 -13.99 5.61
C LYS A 107 41.82 -13.53 5.96
N LYS A 108 41.98 -12.58 6.90
CA LYS A 108 43.30 -12.12 7.35
C LYS A 108 44.06 -13.21 8.11
N GLU A 109 43.37 -13.96 8.97
CA GLU A 109 43.92 -15.11 9.67
C GLU A 109 44.35 -16.23 8.70
N GLU A 110 43.53 -16.53 7.69
CA GLU A 110 43.85 -17.47 6.61
C GLU A 110 45.08 -17.02 5.79
N ILE A 111 45.19 -15.72 5.48
CA ILE A 111 46.36 -15.17 4.78
C ILE A 111 47.62 -15.31 5.65
N LEU A 112 47.53 -14.97 6.94
CA LEU A 112 48.66 -15.09 7.86
C LEU A 112 49.10 -16.55 8.02
N THR A 113 48.16 -17.47 8.24
CA THR A 113 48.45 -18.91 8.36
C THR A 113 49.07 -19.47 7.09
N ASN A 114 48.53 -19.14 5.91
CA ASN A 114 49.13 -19.52 4.63
C ASN A 114 50.54 -18.94 4.45
N PHE A 115 50.77 -17.68 4.83
CA PHE A 115 52.08 -17.06 4.79
C PHE A 115 53.09 -17.73 5.73
N HIS A 116 52.67 -18.09 6.95
CA HIS A 116 53.50 -18.86 7.87
C HIS A 116 53.83 -20.24 7.30
N GLN A 117 52.87 -20.96 6.75
CA GLN A 117 53.10 -22.27 6.12
C GLN A 117 54.08 -22.19 4.95
N GLN A 118 53.98 -21.16 4.10
CA GLN A 118 54.88 -20.97 2.97
C GLN A 118 56.33 -20.66 3.40
N ASN A 119 56.52 -19.85 4.44
CA ASN A 119 57.86 -19.50 4.92
C ASN A 119 58.52 -20.58 5.79
N HIS A 120 57.73 -21.42 6.47
CA HIS A 120 58.25 -22.47 7.37
C HIS A 120 58.33 -23.88 6.74
N ALA A 121 58.21 -24.01 5.42
CA ALA A 121 58.30 -25.29 4.71
C ALA A 121 59.66 -26.04 4.84
N ALA A 122 60.69 -25.45 5.46
CA ALA A 122 61.98 -26.09 5.71
C ALA A 122 62.17 -26.63 7.15
N GLY A 123 61.20 -26.44 8.06
CA GLY A 123 61.29 -26.96 9.42
C GLY A 123 59.93 -26.94 10.09
N LYS A 124 59.36 -28.13 10.34
CA LYS A 124 58.08 -28.28 11.04
C LYS A 124 58.19 -27.69 12.45
N TRP A 125 57.44 -26.62 12.69
CA TRP A 125 57.12 -26.14 14.03
C TRP A 125 55.70 -26.62 14.35
N GLU A 126 55.57 -27.50 15.33
CA GLU A 126 54.27 -27.89 15.90
C GLU A 126 53.91 -26.91 17.01
N ASP A 127 52.83 -26.16 16.83
CA ASP A 127 52.23 -25.40 17.92
C ASP A 127 51.60 -26.39 18.92
N VAL A 128 52.19 -26.50 20.10
CA VAL A 128 51.60 -27.22 21.23
C VAL A 128 50.46 -26.37 21.79
N ALA A 129 49.27 -26.48 21.17
CA ALA A 129 48.03 -26.04 21.78
C ALA A 129 47.54 -27.12 22.75
N ASN A 130 47.29 -26.72 24.00
CA ASN A 130 47.00 -27.55 25.16
C ASN A 130 45.98 -28.70 24.92
N PRO A 131 46.17 -29.87 25.57
CA PRO A 131 45.21 -30.96 25.54
C PRO A 131 44.08 -30.72 26.54
N GLY A 132 42.83 -30.89 26.09
CA GLY A 132 41.72 -31.21 26.98
C GLY A 132 40.65 -30.12 27.09
N GLU A 133 39.72 -30.11 26.15
CA GLU A 133 38.32 -29.81 26.48
C GLU A 133 37.47 -30.99 26.00
N ILE A 134 37.20 -31.90 26.93
CA ILE A 134 36.17 -32.93 26.78
C ILE A 134 34.85 -32.22 27.02
N VAL A 135 34.11 -31.94 25.94
CA VAL A 135 32.73 -31.47 26.04
C VAL A 135 31.87 -32.67 26.42
N VAL A 136 31.57 -32.81 27.72
CA VAL A 136 30.48 -33.65 28.20
C VAL A 136 29.17 -32.88 27.96
N THR A 137 28.37 -33.31 26.99
CA THR A 137 26.99 -32.84 26.86
C THR A 137 26.09 -33.69 27.75
N ASP A 138 25.75 -33.18 28.92
CA ASP A 138 24.59 -33.66 29.67
C ASP A 138 23.34 -32.94 29.16
N ALA A 139 22.51 -33.64 28.37
CA ALA A 139 21.11 -33.27 28.19
C ALA A 139 20.26 -34.46 27.69
N GLY A 140 19.53 -35.07 28.62
CA GLY A 140 18.07 -35.17 28.56
C GLY A 140 17.44 -35.94 27.38
N ALA A 141 16.90 -37.11 27.71
CA ALA A 141 16.03 -37.92 26.87
C ALA A 141 14.90 -37.13 26.17
N GLY A 142 14.75 -37.36 24.87
CA GLY A 142 13.59 -36.99 24.07
C GLY A 142 13.70 -37.63 22.68
N ALA A 143 12.90 -38.67 22.42
CA ALA A 143 13.04 -39.58 21.29
C ALA A 143 13.08 -38.89 19.91
N THR A 144 14.09 -39.22 19.10
CA THR A 144 13.99 -39.46 17.64
C THR A 144 15.35 -40.01 17.15
N SER A 145 15.30 -41.08 16.36
CA SER A 145 16.40 -41.80 15.68
C SER A 145 17.85 -41.36 15.96
N VAL A 146 18.66 -42.27 16.52
CA VAL A 146 20.12 -42.15 16.60
C VAL A 146 20.68 -42.06 15.18
N GLN A 147 20.81 -40.85 14.66
CA GLN A 147 21.60 -40.60 13.46
C GLN A 147 23.06 -40.57 13.89
N THR A 148 23.85 -41.47 13.34
CA THR A 148 25.31 -41.46 13.55
C THR A 148 25.90 -40.17 12.98
N ASP A 149 26.98 -39.65 13.56
CA ASP A 149 27.63 -38.43 13.05
C ASP A 149 28.07 -38.55 11.59
N PHE A 150 28.23 -39.78 11.10
CA PHE A 150 28.52 -40.10 9.72
C PHE A 150 27.33 -39.82 8.78
N GLU A 151 26.11 -40.19 9.20
CA GLU A 151 24.89 -39.93 8.44
C GLU A 151 24.56 -38.44 8.38
N LYS A 152 24.78 -37.71 9.48
CA LYS A 152 24.62 -36.24 9.51
C LYS A 152 25.57 -35.55 8.53
N LYS A 153 26.85 -35.93 8.52
CA LYS A 153 27.84 -35.41 7.57
C LYS A 153 27.48 -35.74 6.13
N GLN A 154 27.02 -36.96 5.85
CA GLN A 154 26.54 -37.31 4.51
C GLN A 154 25.28 -36.52 4.11
N PHE A 155 24.37 -36.25 5.05
CA PHE A 155 23.16 -35.45 4.80
C PHE A 155 23.51 -33.97 4.53
N GLU A 156 24.50 -33.42 5.24
CA GLU A 156 25.02 -32.05 5.05
C GLU A 156 25.83 -31.89 3.75
N ASP A 157 26.62 -32.90 3.38
CA ASP A 157 27.38 -32.92 2.13
C ASP A 157 26.50 -33.20 0.90
N MET A 158 25.28 -33.71 1.10
CA MET A 158 24.36 -34.00 0.02
C MET A 158 23.99 -32.73 -0.75
N LYS A 159 24.26 -32.74 -2.06
CA LYS A 159 23.94 -31.63 -2.97
C LYS A 159 22.50 -31.67 -3.45
N ALA A 160 21.54 -31.70 -2.52
CA ALA A 160 20.12 -31.65 -2.87
C ALA A 160 19.53 -30.28 -2.53
N PHE A 161 18.90 -29.64 -3.51
CA PHE A 161 18.34 -28.27 -3.40
C PHE A 161 17.20 -28.15 -2.38
N TRP A 162 16.61 -29.27 -1.96
CA TRP A 162 15.49 -29.33 -1.01
C TRP A 162 15.94 -29.56 0.44
N LEU A 163 17.26 -29.68 0.69
CA LEU A 163 17.81 -29.66 2.04
C LEU A 163 17.84 -28.23 2.58
N PRO A 164 17.34 -27.98 3.80
CA PRO A 164 17.35 -26.64 4.42
C PRO A 164 18.74 -25.98 4.49
N SER A 165 19.82 -26.76 4.57
CA SER A 165 21.19 -26.27 4.58
C SER A 165 21.74 -25.83 3.22
N LYS A 166 21.11 -26.28 2.12
CA LYS A 166 21.53 -26.04 0.72
C LYS A 166 20.48 -25.26 -0.06
N THR A 167 19.30 -25.01 0.51
CA THR A 167 18.34 -24.07 -0.08
C THR A 167 19.00 -22.70 -0.13
N PRO A 168 19.04 -22.02 -1.29
CA PRO A 168 19.50 -20.65 -1.35
C PRO A 168 18.51 -19.78 -0.60
N GLU A 169 18.72 -19.60 0.70
CA GLU A 169 18.05 -18.57 1.46
C GLU A 169 18.59 -17.23 0.94
N ALA A 170 17.83 -16.62 0.05
CA ALA A 170 18.09 -15.24 -0.31
C ALA A 170 17.89 -14.40 0.97
N ASP A 171 18.98 -13.84 1.49
CA ASP A 171 18.92 -12.86 2.58
C ASP A 171 17.86 -11.83 2.22
N LYS A 172 16.81 -11.74 3.03
CA LYS A 172 15.74 -10.76 2.85
C LYS A 172 16.31 -9.39 3.14
N VAL A 173 17.04 -8.79 2.20
CA VAL A 173 17.57 -7.43 2.33
C VAL A 173 16.40 -6.48 2.44
N LEU A 174 16.14 -6.01 3.66
CA LEU A 174 15.13 -5.00 3.90
C LEU A 174 15.61 -3.73 3.22
N ALA A 175 14.75 -3.17 2.35
CA ALA A 175 14.99 -1.85 1.81
C ALA A 175 14.82 -0.81 2.92
N LYS A 176 15.57 0.29 2.84
CA LYS A 176 15.45 1.40 3.79
C LYS A 176 14.01 1.92 3.81
N PRO A 177 13.30 1.82 4.95
CA PRO A 177 11.91 2.21 4.99
C PRO A 177 11.75 3.73 4.92
N ASP A 178 10.71 4.18 4.22
CA ASP A 178 10.34 5.60 4.13
C ASP A 178 10.01 6.16 5.52
N THR A 179 10.63 7.29 5.88
CA THR A 179 10.42 7.97 7.18
C THR A 179 9.15 8.82 7.25
N CYS A 180 8.56 9.17 6.11
CA CYS A 180 7.40 10.06 6.07
C CYS A 180 6.09 9.27 6.06
N PRO A 181 5.14 9.57 6.95
CA PRO A 181 3.80 9.00 6.88
C PRO A 181 3.12 9.41 5.57
N LYS A 182 2.23 8.53 5.09
CA LYS A 182 1.53 8.64 3.82
C LYS A 182 0.04 8.83 4.07
N CYS A 183 -0.62 9.59 3.20
CA CYS A 183 -2.06 9.72 3.18
C CYS A 183 -2.69 8.35 2.84
N PRO A 184 -3.68 7.88 3.63
CA PRO A 184 -4.27 6.55 3.41
C PRO A 184 -5.02 6.42 2.09
N GLN A 185 -5.56 7.53 1.56
CA GLN A 185 -6.32 7.51 0.30
C GLN A 185 -5.43 7.83 -0.92
N SER A 186 -4.54 8.81 -0.81
CA SER A 186 -3.73 9.27 -1.96
C SER A 186 -2.35 8.63 -2.04
N GLY A 187 -1.87 7.97 -0.98
CA GLY A 187 -0.53 7.39 -0.91
C GLY A 187 0.62 8.40 -0.90
N LYS A 188 0.33 9.70 -0.99
CA LYS A 188 1.32 10.78 -0.99
C LYS A 188 1.81 11.08 0.42
N LYS A 189 3.03 11.62 0.52
CA LYS A 189 3.63 12.04 1.81
C LYS A 189 2.73 13.09 2.47
N LEU A 190 2.47 12.92 3.75
CA LEU A 190 1.58 13.79 4.51
C LEU A 190 2.21 14.12 5.86
N ARG A 191 2.43 15.41 6.14
CA ARG A 191 2.85 15.88 7.47
C ARG A 191 1.68 16.49 8.23
N MET A 192 1.74 16.43 9.56
CA MET A 192 0.70 17.01 10.42
C MET A 192 0.50 18.52 10.19
N LYS A 193 1.54 19.27 9.83
CA LYS A 193 1.47 20.71 9.54
C LYS A 193 0.79 21.04 8.20
N GLU A 194 0.65 20.05 7.32
CA GLU A 194 0.03 20.22 6.00
C GLU A 194 -1.49 20.01 6.06
N LEU A 195 -2.01 19.57 7.21
CA LEU A 195 -3.42 19.42 7.47
C LEU A 195 -4.08 20.79 7.70
N VAL A 196 -5.14 21.05 6.94
CA VAL A 196 -5.90 22.30 7.01
C VAL A 196 -7.25 22.03 7.64
N THR A 197 -7.62 22.81 8.65
CA THR A 197 -8.92 22.70 9.31
C THR A 197 -10.00 23.30 8.42
N VAL A 198 -11.05 22.54 8.14
CA VAL A 198 -12.16 22.97 7.28
C VAL A 198 -13.30 23.49 8.16
N LYS A 199 -13.84 24.64 7.80
CA LYS A 199 -15.04 25.22 8.40
C LYS A 199 -16.14 25.23 7.34
N PHE A 200 -17.17 24.43 7.58
CA PHE A 200 -18.37 24.47 6.77
C PHE A 200 -19.37 25.43 7.41
N ALA A 201 -19.89 26.38 6.63
CA ALA A 201 -20.95 27.27 7.10
C ALA A 201 -22.27 26.51 7.19
N SER A 202 -22.89 26.51 8.37
CA SER A 202 -24.17 25.85 8.60
C SER A 202 -25.27 26.48 7.75
N ALA A 203 -26.08 25.67 7.09
CA ALA A 203 -27.25 26.15 6.37
C ALA A 203 -28.38 26.48 7.36
N PRO A 204 -29.17 27.55 7.12
CA PRO A 204 -30.40 27.78 7.86
C PRO A 204 -31.39 26.65 7.59
N LYS A 205 -32.25 26.34 8.57
CA LYS A 205 -33.21 25.22 8.52
C LYS A 205 -34.21 25.31 7.35
N ASP A 206 -34.35 26.49 6.75
CA ASP A 206 -35.25 26.76 5.64
C ASP A 206 -34.73 26.20 4.29
N LEU A 207 -33.42 25.94 4.16
CA LEU A 207 -32.85 25.35 2.96
C LEU A 207 -33.02 23.81 2.97
N THR A 208 -34.05 23.35 2.26
CA THR A 208 -34.33 21.94 1.86
C THR A 208 -33.20 20.93 2.13
N GLY A 209 -33.21 20.31 3.32
CA GLY A 209 -32.41 19.13 3.66
C GLY A 209 -30.88 19.26 3.63
N ALA A 210 -30.34 20.44 3.31
CA ALA A 210 -28.90 20.67 3.23
C ALA A 210 -28.37 21.14 4.58
N ARG A 211 -27.30 20.50 5.07
CA ARG A 211 -26.66 20.87 6.35
C ARG A 211 -25.73 22.06 6.22
N TYR A 212 -25.16 22.24 5.03
CA TYR A 212 -24.11 23.22 4.78
C TYR A 212 -24.43 24.09 3.58
N MET A 213 -23.99 25.34 3.66
CA MET A 213 -24.10 26.31 2.58
C MET A 213 -22.77 26.98 2.30
N CYS A 214 -22.62 27.54 1.11
CA CYS A 214 -21.48 28.37 0.78
C CYS A 214 -21.63 29.75 1.44
N PRO A 215 -20.59 30.29 2.11
CA PRO A 215 -20.68 31.59 2.79
C PRO A 215 -20.90 32.76 1.82
N VAL A 216 -20.40 32.65 0.58
CA VAL A 216 -20.48 33.72 -0.42
C VAL A 216 -21.84 33.75 -1.12
N CYS A 217 -22.28 32.62 -1.68
CA CYS A 217 -23.51 32.58 -2.48
C CYS A 217 -24.75 32.12 -1.70
N LYS A 218 -24.58 31.67 -0.44
CA LYS A 218 -25.63 31.11 0.42
C LYS A 218 -26.41 29.93 -0.20
N LYS A 219 -25.87 29.30 -1.25
CA LYS A 219 -26.44 28.09 -1.86
C LYS A 219 -26.04 26.87 -1.03
N ALA A 220 -26.96 25.91 -0.93
CA ALA A 220 -26.69 24.59 -0.35
C ALA A 220 -25.51 23.91 -1.05
N LEU A 221 -24.59 23.36 -0.25
CA LEU A 221 -23.53 22.48 -0.73
C LEU A 221 -24.08 21.06 -0.84
N THR A 222 -23.87 20.45 -1.99
CA THR A 222 -24.28 19.07 -2.30
C THR A 222 -23.12 18.30 -2.93
N ASN A 223 -23.22 16.97 -3.03
CA ASN A 223 -22.20 16.11 -3.64
C ASN A 223 -21.86 16.47 -5.10
N SER A 224 -22.75 17.16 -5.81
CA SER A 224 -22.51 17.62 -7.18
C SER A 224 -21.73 18.94 -7.26
N THR A 225 -21.78 19.75 -6.20
CA THR A 225 -21.06 21.03 -6.17
C THR A 225 -19.57 20.81 -5.99
N LYS A 226 -18.76 21.48 -6.81
CA LYS A 226 -17.29 21.47 -6.64
C LYS A 226 -16.94 22.44 -5.51
N ILE A 227 -16.35 21.92 -4.44
CA ILE A 227 -16.02 22.68 -3.22
C ILE A 227 -14.52 22.93 -3.17
N VAL A 228 -14.17 24.13 -2.75
CA VAL A 228 -12.81 24.62 -2.62
C VAL A 228 -12.62 25.13 -1.19
N VAL A 229 -11.55 24.70 -0.54
CA VAL A 229 -11.17 25.15 0.81
C VAL A 229 -10.02 26.13 0.68
N LEU A 230 -10.15 27.27 1.36
CA LEU A 230 -9.08 28.25 1.50
C LEU A 230 -8.20 27.87 2.70
N LYS A 231 -6.89 27.72 2.50
CA LYS A 231 -5.96 27.34 3.56
C LYS A 231 -5.81 28.39 4.66
N VAL A 232 -6.00 29.67 4.31
CA VAL A 232 -5.79 30.80 5.24
C VAL A 232 -6.92 30.91 6.26
N SER A 233 -8.18 30.86 5.80
CA SER A 233 -9.37 30.97 6.66
C SER A 233 -9.90 29.60 7.13
N GLY A 234 -9.67 28.56 6.33
CA GLY A 234 -10.26 27.23 6.51
C GLY A 234 -11.66 27.09 5.91
N ASP A 235 -12.21 28.15 5.29
CA ASP A 235 -13.61 28.14 4.84
C ASP A 235 -13.81 27.33 3.56
N ALA A 236 -14.91 26.57 3.53
CA ALA A 236 -15.36 25.82 2.37
C ALA A 236 -16.29 26.65 1.48
N ILE A 237 -15.88 26.89 0.23
CA ILE A 237 -16.54 27.78 -0.73
C ILE A 237 -16.84 27.00 -2.02
N CYS A 238 -17.89 27.41 -2.75
CA CYS A 238 -18.20 26.86 -4.06
C CYS A 238 -17.14 27.27 -5.11
N GLU A 239 -16.72 26.39 -6.01
CA GLU A 239 -15.71 26.72 -7.05
C GLU A 239 -16.16 27.89 -7.94
N GLY A 240 -17.46 27.99 -8.22
CA GLY A 240 -18.04 29.12 -8.97
C GLY A 240 -17.91 30.45 -8.23
N CYS A 241 -17.91 30.44 -6.90
CA CYS A 241 -17.76 31.62 -6.05
C CYS A 241 -16.28 32.01 -5.94
N TYR A 242 -15.41 31.01 -5.80
CA TYR A 242 -13.97 31.22 -5.81
C TYR A 242 -13.50 31.86 -7.11
N THR A 243 -13.93 31.34 -8.26
CA THR A 243 -13.51 31.85 -9.58
C THR A 243 -14.02 33.25 -9.90
N LYS A 244 -15.21 33.62 -9.42
CA LYS A 244 -15.86 34.90 -9.73
C LYS A 244 -15.56 36.01 -8.74
N CYS A 245 -15.36 35.69 -7.46
CA CYS A 245 -15.21 36.70 -6.40
C CYS A 245 -13.80 36.66 -5.80
N VAL A 246 -13.37 35.52 -5.27
CA VAL A 246 -12.11 35.44 -4.50
C VAL A 246 -10.87 35.50 -5.38
N LYS A 247 -10.89 34.87 -6.57
CA LYS A 247 -9.76 34.85 -7.49
C LYS A 247 -9.42 36.22 -8.09
N PRO A 248 -10.39 37.05 -8.54
CA PRO A 248 -10.07 38.39 -9.04
C PRO A 248 -9.66 39.35 -7.92
N ASP A 249 -10.32 39.31 -6.76
CA ASP A 249 -10.03 40.23 -5.67
C ASP A 249 -8.73 39.86 -4.93
N GLY A 250 -8.35 38.57 -4.95
CA GLY A 250 -7.13 38.07 -4.31
C GLY A 250 -7.17 38.13 -2.77
N GLU A 251 -8.34 38.38 -2.21
CA GLU A 251 -8.59 38.53 -0.78
C GLU A 251 -9.92 37.89 -0.40
N TYR A 252 -9.98 37.33 0.80
CA TYR A 252 -11.19 36.78 1.40
C TYR A 252 -11.18 37.05 2.90
N ASP A 253 -12.20 37.75 3.40
CA ASP A 253 -12.37 38.05 4.82
C ASP A 253 -11.14 38.73 5.46
N GLY A 254 -10.56 39.73 4.77
CA GLY A 254 -9.36 40.45 5.24
C GLY A 254 -8.03 39.70 5.02
N HIS A 255 -8.07 38.49 4.47
CA HIS A 255 -6.89 37.66 4.26
C HIS A 255 -6.55 37.53 2.77
N ARG A 256 -5.29 37.80 2.40
CA ARG A 256 -4.81 37.58 1.03
C ARG A 256 -4.78 36.10 0.69
N VAL A 257 -5.39 35.74 -0.44
CA VAL A 257 -5.52 34.36 -0.91
C VAL A 257 -4.69 34.17 -2.17
N ASN A 258 -3.65 33.35 -2.09
CA ASN A 258 -2.88 32.94 -3.27
C ASN A 258 -3.51 31.70 -3.92
N PRO A 259 -3.35 31.49 -5.23
CA PRO A 259 -3.83 30.28 -5.89
C PRO A 259 -3.19 28.98 -5.38
N LYS A 260 -2.03 29.05 -4.72
CA LYS A 260 -1.37 27.90 -4.07
C LYS A 260 -2.03 27.49 -2.76
N ASP A 261 -2.71 28.42 -2.10
CA ASP A 261 -3.35 28.23 -0.80
C ASP A 261 -4.80 27.73 -0.95
N VAL A 262 -5.15 27.25 -2.14
CA VAL A 262 -6.49 26.87 -2.54
C VAL A 262 -6.52 25.38 -2.80
N ILE A 263 -7.29 24.66 -1.99
CA ILE A 263 -7.38 23.20 -2.03
C ILE A 263 -8.74 22.82 -2.62
N LYS A 264 -8.75 22.11 -3.75
CA LYS A 264 -9.99 21.57 -4.32
C LYS A 264 -10.35 20.28 -3.61
N LEU A 265 -11.54 20.19 -3.02
CA LEU A 265 -11.97 18.95 -2.38
C LEU A 265 -12.25 17.86 -3.42
N ASN A 266 -11.81 16.65 -3.12
CA ASN A 266 -12.06 15.49 -3.94
C ASN A 266 -13.53 15.09 -3.85
N ARG A 267 -14.13 14.82 -5.00
CA ARG A 267 -15.45 14.22 -5.09
C ARG A 267 -15.37 12.75 -4.68
N GLY A 268 -16.37 12.32 -3.92
CA GLY A 268 -16.35 11.05 -3.19
C GLY A 268 -16.23 9.84 -4.10
N GLY A 269 -15.03 9.25 -4.12
CA GLY A 269 -14.83 7.86 -4.50
C GLY A 269 -14.64 7.02 -3.24
N THR A 270 -15.41 5.93 -3.11
CA THR A 270 -15.08 4.84 -2.19
C THR A 270 -13.93 4.01 -2.79
N GLY A 271 -13.31 3.08 -2.04
CA GLY A 271 -12.11 2.33 -2.47
C GLY A 271 -12.17 1.60 -3.82
N PHE A 272 -13.34 1.53 -4.47
CA PHE A 272 -13.56 0.97 -5.81
C PHE A 272 -13.72 2.02 -6.93
N ILE A 273 -13.87 3.29 -6.57
CA ILE A 273 -13.98 4.44 -7.46
C ILE A 273 -12.72 5.28 -7.32
N GLY A 274 -12.09 5.65 -8.44
CA GLY A 274 -10.99 6.62 -8.40
C GLY A 274 -11.45 7.92 -7.74
N SER A 275 -10.74 8.40 -6.71
CA SER A 275 -11.04 9.69 -6.10
C SER A 275 -10.89 10.81 -7.14
N GLY A 276 -11.96 11.56 -7.44
CA GLY A 276 -11.96 12.61 -8.46
C GLY A 276 -13.23 12.67 -9.31
N GLU A 277 -13.06 12.92 -10.61
CA GLU A 277 -14.15 13.17 -11.57
C GLU A 277 -14.78 11.90 -12.17
N SER A 278 -14.13 10.75 -12.05
CA SER A 278 -14.57 9.52 -12.70
C SER A 278 -15.49 8.71 -11.80
N VAL A 279 -16.77 8.61 -12.16
CA VAL A 279 -17.77 7.71 -11.53
C VAL A 279 -17.70 6.29 -12.12
N ILE A 280 -16.56 5.93 -12.70
CA ILE A 280 -16.36 4.67 -13.42
C ILE A 280 -15.40 3.83 -12.59
N SER A 281 -15.86 2.66 -12.16
CA SER A 281 -14.97 1.63 -11.60
C SER A 281 -14.45 0.77 -12.74
N LYS A 282 -13.17 0.38 -12.64
CA LYS A 282 -12.52 -0.51 -13.58
C LYS A 282 -11.91 -1.68 -12.81
N LYS A 283 -12.16 -2.91 -13.26
CA LYS A 283 -11.53 -4.10 -12.71
C LYS A 283 -11.02 -4.97 -13.86
N SER A 284 -9.77 -5.39 -13.76
CA SER A 284 -9.19 -6.36 -14.67
C SER A 284 -9.55 -7.76 -14.19
N MET A 285 -10.18 -8.53 -15.07
CA MET A 285 -10.59 -9.92 -14.83
C MET A 285 -9.87 -10.80 -15.84
N PRO A 286 -8.67 -11.32 -15.51
CA PRO A 286 -7.87 -12.12 -16.43
C PRO A 286 -8.49 -13.48 -16.77
N LEU A 287 -9.50 -13.92 -16.01
CA LEU A 287 -10.22 -15.19 -16.20
C LEU A 287 -11.72 -14.99 -16.49
N GLY A 288 -12.17 -13.75 -16.71
CA GLY A 288 -13.59 -13.40 -16.72
C GLY A 288 -14.24 -13.44 -15.33
N VAL A 289 -15.49 -13.03 -15.22
CA VAL A 289 -16.25 -13.06 -13.94
C VAL A 289 -16.61 -14.51 -13.52
N GLY A 290 -16.31 -15.49 -14.36
CA GLY A 290 -16.89 -16.83 -14.23
C GLY A 290 -18.41 -16.78 -14.42
N SER A 291 -19.05 -17.95 -14.45
CA SER A 291 -20.51 -18.11 -14.59
C SER A 291 -21.34 -17.49 -13.45
N GLY A 292 -20.72 -16.85 -12.46
CA GLY A 292 -21.40 -16.15 -11.36
C GLY A 292 -22.18 -14.90 -11.79
N ALA A 293 -22.06 -14.46 -13.05
CA ALA A 293 -22.99 -13.48 -13.64
C ALA A 293 -24.39 -14.08 -13.92
N GLY A 294 -24.54 -15.41 -13.86
CA GLY A 294 -25.75 -16.15 -14.24
C GLY A 294 -26.47 -16.89 -13.12
N ASP A 295 -26.03 -16.87 -11.86
CA ASP A 295 -26.79 -17.49 -10.76
C ASP A 295 -27.91 -16.56 -10.26
N ILE A 296 -28.83 -16.29 -11.17
CA ILE A 296 -30.17 -15.72 -10.92
C ILE A 296 -31.05 -16.86 -10.41
N ARG A 297 -30.93 -17.19 -9.12
CA ARG A 297 -32.00 -17.89 -8.38
C ARG A 297 -32.45 -17.02 -7.22
N GLY A 298 -33.42 -16.15 -7.49
CA GLY A 298 -34.13 -15.37 -6.48
C GLY A 298 -34.72 -14.09 -7.05
N GLN A 299 -36.05 -13.99 -7.04
CA GLN A 299 -36.83 -12.83 -7.54
C GLN A 299 -36.74 -11.58 -6.65
N SER A 300 -35.69 -11.42 -5.84
CA SER A 300 -35.57 -10.35 -4.84
C SER A 300 -34.17 -9.78 -4.67
N ALA A 301 -33.37 -9.70 -5.74
CA ALA A 301 -32.07 -9.03 -5.71
C ALA A 301 -32.19 -7.58 -6.20
N GLY A 302 -31.71 -6.62 -5.39
CA GLY A 302 -31.49 -5.24 -5.83
C GLY A 302 -30.44 -5.14 -6.96
N PRO A 303 -30.20 -3.95 -7.53
CA PRO A 303 -29.23 -3.79 -8.61
C PRO A 303 -27.83 -4.26 -8.16
N THR A 304 -27.31 -5.29 -8.82
CA THR A 304 -25.95 -5.80 -8.59
C THR A 304 -24.98 -5.11 -9.55
N SER A 305 -23.81 -4.73 -9.05
CA SER A 305 -22.74 -4.26 -9.94
C SER A 305 -22.18 -5.44 -10.74
N ALA A 306 -21.69 -5.21 -11.96
CA ALA A 306 -20.96 -6.18 -12.78
C ALA A 306 -19.70 -6.72 -12.06
N PHE A 307 -19.26 -6.06 -11.00
CA PHE A 307 -18.13 -6.47 -10.15
C PHE A 307 -18.50 -7.35 -8.95
N GLY A 308 -19.78 -7.70 -8.79
CA GLY A 308 -20.28 -8.55 -7.69
C GLY A 308 -20.63 -7.80 -6.40
N LEU A 309 -20.66 -6.47 -6.39
CA LEU A 309 -21.19 -5.69 -5.26
C LEU A 309 -22.70 -5.87 -5.16
N ARG A 310 -23.15 -6.31 -3.98
CA ARG A 310 -24.52 -6.09 -3.51
C ARG A 310 -24.54 -4.69 -2.90
N MET A 311 -25.19 -3.74 -3.56
CA MET A 311 -25.52 -2.48 -2.92
C MET A 311 -26.66 -2.76 -1.94
N GLY A 312 -26.39 -2.65 -0.64
CA GLY A 312 -27.40 -2.81 0.39
C GLY A 312 -28.45 -1.71 0.27
N ARG A 313 -29.73 -2.08 0.34
CA ARG A 313 -30.82 -1.13 0.60
C ARG A 313 -30.69 -0.54 1.99
#